data_AF-A0A640NCV3-F1
#
_entry.id   AF-A0A640NCV3-F1
#
_cell.length_a   1.000
_cell.length_b   1.000
_cell.length_c   1.000
_cell.angle_alpha   90.00
_cell.angle_beta   90.00
_cell.angle_gamma   90.00
#
_symmetry.space_group_name_H-M   'P 1'
#
loop_
_entity.id
_entity.type
_entity.pdbx_description
1 polymer ?
#
loop_
_entity_poly.entity_id
_entity_poly.type
_entity_poly.pdbx_seq_one_letter_code
_entity_poly.pdbx_strand_id
1 'polypeptide(L)' 'MSVNMEDLKIAFELLGFGWGGVFVVLFIIYLASKLLTKLFPIKK' A
#
# COMPACT_ATOMS: atom_id res chain seq x y z
N MET A 1 -4.62 -33.59 1.15
CA MET A 1 -4.29 -32.29 0.55
C MET A 1 -2.80 -32.09 0.74
N SER A 2 -2.00 -32.28 -0.32
CA SER A 2 -0.57 -31.98 -0.30
C SER A 2 -0.37 -30.50 -0.56
N VAL A 3 0.34 -29.80 0.32
CA VAL A 3 0.77 -28.42 0.05
C VAL A 3 1.88 -28.48 -0.98
N ASN A 4 1.63 -27.93 -2.17
CA ASN A 4 2.68 -27.75 -3.16
C ASN A 4 3.49 -26.51 -2.76
N MET A 5 4.80 -26.68 -2.58
CA MET A 5 5.69 -25.59 -2.17
C MET A 5 5.80 -24.48 -3.22
N GLU A 6 5.54 -24.81 -4.49
CA GLU A 6 5.55 -23.85 -5.60
C GLU A 6 4.32 -22.92 -5.56
N ASP A 7 3.12 -23.47 -5.36
CA ASP A 7 1.88 -22.69 -5.20
C ASP A 7 1.97 -21.76 -3.98
N LEU A 8 2.56 -22.25 -2.89
CA LEU A 8 2.75 -21.47 -1.67
C LEU A 8 3.68 -20.27 -1.90
N LYS A 9 4.77 -20.46 -2.65
CA LYS A 9 5.69 -19.38 -3.01
C LYS A 9 4.99 -18.31 -3.84
N ILE A 10 4.22 -18.71 -4.86
CA ILE A 10 3.47 -17.79 -5.72
C ILE A 10 2.45 -17.00 -4.90
N ALA A 11 1.76 -17.65 -3.94
CA ALA A 11 0.82 -16.98 -3.06
C ALA A 11 1.50 -15.89 -2.20
N PHE A 12 2.70 -16.15 -1.67
CA PHE A 12 3.47 -15.16 -0.93
C PHE A 12 3.97 -14.00 -1.80
N GLU A 13 4.42 -14.28 -3.02
CA GLU A 13 4.78 -13.24 -3.98
C GLU A 13 3.58 -12.35 -4.29
N LEU A 14 2.43 -12.93 -4.59
CA LEU A 14 1.19 -12.21 -4.87
C LEU A 14 0.73 -11.37 -3.67
N LEU A 15 0.84 -11.91 -2.45
CA LEU A 15 0.54 -11.19 -1.21
C LEU A 15 1.50 -9.99 -1.03
N GLY A 16 2.80 -10.21 -1.20
CA GLY A 16 3.81 -9.17 -1.08
C GLY A 16 3.62 -8.04 -2.10
N PHE A 17 3.40 -8.38 -3.37
CA PHE A 17 3.13 -7.40 -4.42
C PHE A 17 1.80 -6.67 -4.19
N GLY A 18 0.73 -7.38 -3.83
CA GLY A 18 -0.57 -6.80 -3.55
C GLY A 18 -0.53 -5.83 -2.38
N TRP A 19 0.09 -6.22 -1.27
CA TRP A 19 0.20 -5.37 -0.08
C TRP A 19 1.17 -4.20 -0.28
N GLY A 20 2.28 -4.43 -0.98
CA GLY A 20 3.22 -3.38 -1.35
C GLY A 20 2.54 -2.30 -2.20
N GLY A 21 1.74 -2.70 -3.19
CA GLY A 21 0.98 -1.77 -4.02
C GLY A 21 -0.01 -0.93 -3.21
N VAL A 22 -0.78 -1.55 -2.31
CA VAL A 22 -1.73 -0.84 -1.44
C VAL A 22 -1.01 0.16 -0.54
N PHE A 23 0.11 -0.22 0.06
CA PHE A 23 0.88 0.65 0.95
C PHE A 23 1.42 1.89 0.22
N VAL A 24 1.90 1.72 -1.02
CA VAL A 24 2.35 2.83 -1.86
C VAL A 24 1.21 3.80 -2.15
N VAL A 25 0.02 3.30 -2.51
CA VAL A 25 -1.14 4.16 -2.77
C VAL A 25 -1.54 4.95 -1.51
N LEU A 26 -1.60 4.30 -0.35
CA LEU A 26 -1.91 4.96 0.92
C LEU A 26 -0.87 6.03 1.26
N PHE A 27 0.40 5.77 1.02
CA PHE A 27 1.47 6.73 1.23
C PHE A 27 1.32 7.97 0.34
N ILE A 28 0.98 7.79 -0.94
CA ILE A 28 0.73 8.91 -1.86
C ILE A 28 -0.46 9.76 -1.37
N ILE A 29 -1.55 9.12 -0.99
CA ILE A 29 -2.74 9.82 -0.47
C ILE A 29 -2.39 10.62 0.79
N TYR A 30 -1.61 10.03 1.70
CA TYR A 30 -1.14 10.71 2.89
C TYR A 30 -0.30 11.95 2.55
N LEU A 31 0.67 11.82 1.64
CA LEU A 31 1.51 12.95 1.22
C LEU A 31 0.67 14.05 0.55
N ALA A 32 -0.25 13.68 -0.33
CA ALA A 32 -1.15 14.62 -0.98
C ALA A 32 -2.00 15.38 0.06
N SER A 33 -2.57 14.65 1.03
CA SER A 33 -3.36 15.24 2.11
C SER A 33 -2.53 16.20 2.97
N LYS A 34 -1.30 15.81 3.31
CA LYS A 34 -0.36 16.63 4.08
C LYS A 34 0.08 17.89 3.32
N LEU A 35 0.29 17.79 2.01
CA LEU A 35 0.60 18.95 1.17
C LEU A 35 -0.60 19.88 1.08
N LEU A 36 -1.80 19.34 0.91
CA LEU A 36 -3.03 20.11 0.83
C LEU A 36 -3.30 20.89 2.12
N THR A 37 -3.10 20.27 3.29
CA THR A 37 -3.26 20.97 4.58
C THR A 37 -2.24 22.07 4.82
N LYS A 38 -1.06 21.98 4.19
CA LYS A 38 -0.04 23.03 4.20
C LYS A 38 -0.35 24.17 3.22
N LEU A 39 -0.91 23.85 2.05
CA LEU A 39 -1.28 24.83 1.03
C LEU A 39 -2.57 25.58 1.40
N PHE A 40 -3.52 24.90 2.05
CA PHE A 40 -4.79 25.45 2.49
C PHE A 40 -4.93 25.31 4.01
N PRO A 41 -4.08 26.01 4.80
CA PRO A 41 -4.19 25.97 6.24
C PRO A 41 -5.55 26.56 6.66
N ILE A 42 -6.21 25.91 7.62
CA ILE A 42 -7.41 26.46 8.24
C ILE A 42 -7.00 27.76 8.92
N LYS A 43 -7.49 28.89 8.42
CA LYS A 43 -7.31 30.18 9.10
C LYS A 43 -8.00 30.07 10.46
N LYS A 44 -7.26 30.30 11.53
CA LYS A 44 -7.85 30.54 12.86
C LYS A 44 -8.64 31.84 12.84
#